data_AF-A0AB36HUI7-F1
#
_entry.id   AF-A0AB36HUI7-F1
#
_cell.length_a   1.000
_cell.length_b   1.000
_cell.length_c   1.000
_cell.angle_alpha   90.00
_cell.angle_beta   90.00
_cell.angle_gamma   90.00
#
_symmetry.space_group_name_H-M   'P 1'
#
loop_
_entity.id
_entity.type
_entity.pdbx_description
1 polymer ?
#
loop_
_entity_poly.entity_id
_entity_poly.type
_entity_poly.pdbx_seq_one_letter_code
_entity_poly.pdbx_strand_id
1 'polypeptide(L)' 'MENARKDLKERKAQAAAKAEAVLKSVGSTKRLLEIWPEVEPFLPPEPAKAQLPATITQDLNKALDLPVAKAA' A
#
# COMPACT_ATOMS: atom_id res chain seq x y z
N MET A 1 -22.59 -33.88 7.57
CA MET A 1 -22.13 -32.70 8.35
C MET A 1 -20.64 -32.43 8.20
N GLU A 2 -19.76 -33.45 8.16
CA GLU A 2 -18.30 -33.23 8.11
C GLU A 2 -17.78 -32.63 6.80
N ASN A 3 -18.31 -33.06 5.65
CA ASN A 3 -17.91 -32.53 4.34
C ASN A 3 -18.27 -31.05 4.14
N ALA A 4 -19.42 -30.61 4.66
CA ALA A 4 -19.83 -29.20 4.60
C ALA A 4 -18.89 -28.28 5.40
N ARG A 5 -18.33 -28.77 6.51
CA ARG A 5 -17.35 -28.02 7.30
C ARG A 5 -15.98 -27.92 6.60
N LYS A 6 -15.56 -29.00 5.92
CA LYS A 6 -14.32 -29.02 5.12
C LYS A 6 -14.43 -28.05 3.94
N ASP A 7 -15.53 -28.10 3.20
CA ASP A 7 -15.81 -27.18 2.09
C ASP A 7 -15.78 -25.70 2.54
N LEU A 8 -16.47 -25.36 3.64
CA LEU A 8 -16.45 -23.99 4.17
C LEU A 8 -15.05 -23.54 4.57
N LYS A 9 -14.24 -24.44 5.15
CA LYS A 9 -12.85 -24.14 5.54
C LYS A 9 -11.97 -23.90 4.31
N GLU A 10 -12.12 -24.72 3.28
CA GLU A 10 -11.38 -24.56 2.02
C GLU A 10 -11.77 -23.27 1.30
N ARG A 11 -13.06 -22.95 1.24
CA ARG A 11 -13.54 -21.70 0.63
C ARG A 11 -13.02 -20.47 1.38
N LYS A 12 -13.01 -20.52 2.72
CA LYS A 12 -12.41 -19.46 3.54
C LYS A 12 -10.90 -19.31 3.25
N ALA A 13 -10.17 -20.42 3.19
CA ALA A 13 -8.74 -20.40 2.93
C ALA A 13 -8.43 -19.84 1.53
N GLN A 14 -9.19 -20.23 0.51
CA GLN A 14 -9.04 -19.71 -0.84
C GLN A 14 -9.35 -18.20 -0.92
N ALA A 15 -10.41 -17.74 -0.26
CA ALA A 15 -10.75 -16.32 -0.21
C ALA A 15 -9.64 -15.51 0.48
N ALA A 16 -9.09 -16.00 1.60
CA ALA A 16 -7.98 -15.36 2.29
C ALA A 16 -6.71 -15.31 1.42
N ALA A 17 -6.37 -16.40 0.73
CA ALA A 17 -5.21 -16.45 -0.15
C ALA A 17 -5.33 -15.45 -1.32
N LYS A 18 -6.52 -15.32 -1.91
CA LYS A 18 -6.79 -14.32 -2.95
C LYS A 18 -6.64 -12.90 -2.42
N ALA A 19 -7.18 -12.64 -1.23
CA ALA A 19 -7.07 -11.32 -0.61
C ALA A 19 -5.60 -10.96 -0.33
N GLU A 20 -4.84 -11.90 0.21
CA GLU A 20 -3.41 -11.72 0.50
C GLU A 20 -2.59 -11.50 -0.78
N ALA A 21 -2.93 -12.18 -1.87
CA ALA A 21 -2.27 -11.97 -3.16
C ALA A 21 -2.50 -10.54 -3.71
N VAL A 22 -3.71 -10.01 -3.57
CA VAL A 22 -4.01 -8.61 -3.95
C VAL A 22 -3.24 -7.64 -3.05
N LEU A 23 -3.21 -7.87 -1.74
CA LEU A 23 -2.46 -7.01 -0.82
C LEU A 23 -0.95 -7.02 -1.09
N LYS A 24 -0.39 -8.16 -1.50
CA LYS A 24 1.04 -8.30 -1.85
C LYS A 24 1.38 -7.72 -3.22
N SER A 25 0.42 -7.62 -4.13
CA SER A 25 0.66 -7.11 -5.49
C SER A 25 0.65 -5.58 -5.56
N VAL A 26 0.05 -4.91 -4.57
CA VAL A 26 -0.06 -3.46 -4.51
C VAL A 26 0.94 -2.86 -3.53
N GLY A 27 1.70 -1.86 -3.99
CA GLY A 27 2.67 -1.15 -3.15
C GLY A 27 2.10 0.06 -2.40
N SER A 28 0.84 0.43 -2.64
CA SER A 28 0.22 1.59 -2.00
C SER A 28 -1.27 1.43 -1.78
N THR A 29 -1.78 2.09 -0.74
CA THR A 29 -3.21 2.16 -0.41
C THR A 29 -4.06 2.74 -1.55
N LYS A 30 -3.51 3.70 -2.31
CA LYS A 30 -4.19 4.25 -3.49
C LYS A 30 -4.42 3.17 -4.54
N ARG A 31 -3.37 2.40 -4.85
CA ARG A 31 -3.46 1.31 -5.83
C ARG A 31 -4.37 0.18 -5.36
N LEU A 32 -4.41 -0.07 -4.04
CA LEU A 32 -5.35 -1.01 -3.43
C LEU A 32 -6.80 -0.56 -3.62
N LEU A 33 -7.11 0.71 -3.37
CA LEU A 33 -8.46 1.27 -3.53
C LEU A 33 -8.95 1.31 -4.99
N GLU A 34 -8.03 1.51 -5.95
CA GLU A 34 -8.37 1.43 -7.39
C GLU A 34 -8.81 0.02 -7.82
N ILE A 35 -8.18 -1.01 -7.25
CA ILE A 35 -8.40 -2.41 -7.64
C ILE A 35 -9.48 -3.05 -6.76
N TRP A 36 -9.59 -2.60 -5.51
CA TRP A 36 -10.50 -3.15 -4.51
C TRP A 36 -11.10 -2.03 -3.64
N PRO A 37 -12.10 -1.30 -4.16
CA PRO A 37 -12.69 -0.16 -3.46
C PRO A 37 -13.43 -0.56 -2.18
N GLU A 38 -13.98 -1.78 -2.09
CA GLU A 38 -14.72 -2.24 -0.90
C GLU A 38 -13.85 -2.35 0.37
N VAL A 39 -12.52 -2.28 0.25
CA VAL A 39 -11.63 -2.33 1.43
C VAL A 39 -11.53 -1.00 2.16
N GLU A 40 -12.06 0.09 1.59
CA GLU A 40 -12.05 1.43 2.17
C GLU A 40 -12.38 1.50 3.67
N PRO A 41 -13.48 0.90 4.17
CA PRO A 41 -13.82 0.96 5.60
C PRO A 41 -12.85 0.17 6.51
N PHE A 42 -12.01 -0.69 5.94
CA PHE A 42 -11.02 -1.48 6.67
C PHE A 42 -9.62 -0.84 6.68
N LEU A 43 -9.43 0.25 5.93
CA LEU A 43 -8.15 0.95 5.88
C LEU A 43 -7.93 1.77 7.16
N PRO A 44 -6.69 1.85 7.65
CA PRO A 44 -6.38 2.80 8.71
C PRO A 44 -6.65 4.23 8.20
N PRO A 45 -7.03 5.16 9.09
CA PRO A 45 -7.13 6.56 8.72
C PRO A 45 -5.81 7.01 8.08
N GLU A 46 -5.90 7.78 6.99
CA GLU A 46 -4.72 8.25 6.27
C GLU A 46 -3.78 8.94 7.28
N PRO A 47 -2.51 8.51 7.40
CA PRO A 47 -1.58 9.17 8.30
C PRO A 47 -1.52 10.63 7.86
N ALA A 48 -1.73 11.54 8.82
CA ALA A 48 -1.62 12.97 8.56
C ALA A 48 -0.32 13.20 7.79
N LYS A 49 -0.41 13.82 6.60
CA LYS A 49 0.76 14.12 5.78
C LYS A 49 1.79 14.74 6.69
N ALA A 50 2.85 13.99 6.99
CA ALA A 50 3.91 14.50 7.84
C ALA A 50 4.38 15.77 7.14
N GLN A 51 4.19 16.91 7.80
CA GLN A 51 4.91 18.13 7.45
C GLN A 51 6.35 17.86 7.84
N LEU A 52 7.01 17.03 7.02
CA LEU A 52 8.44 16.96 7.06
C LEU A 52 8.90 18.40 6.84
N PRO A 53 9.79 18.94 7.69
CA PRO A 53 10.50 20.14 7.29
C PRO A 53 11.00 19.83 5.88
N ALA A 54 10.82 20.77 4.94
CA ALA A 54 11.36 20.59 3.62
C ALA A 54 12.87 20.40 3.82
N THR A 55 13.34 19.17 3.97
CA THR A 55 14.74 18.84 3.84
C THR A 55 14.95 19.03 2.37
N ILE A 56 15.30 20.28 2.10
CA ILE A 56 15.29 20.97 0.84
C ILE A 56 15.97 20.00 -0.09
N THR A 57 15.34 19.57 -1.16
CA THR A 57 15.97 18.68 -2.15
C THR A 57 17.39 19.17 -2.51
N GLN A 58 17.64 20.48 -2.43
CA GLN A 58 18.98 21.08 -2.47
C GLN A 58 19.99 20.57 -1.42
N ASP A 59 19.61 20.38 -0.17
CA ASP A 59 20.49 19.85 0.89
C ASP A 59 20.83 18.38 0.64
N LEU A 60 19.85 17.56 0.24
CA LEU A 60 20.11 16.19 -0.23
C LEU A 60 20.99 16.17 -1.49
N ASN A 61 20.73 17.04 -2.48
CA ASN A 61 21.52 17.11 -3.70
C ASN A 61 22.96 17.56 -3.42
N LYS A 62 23.16 18.45 -2.44
CA LYS A 62 24.50 18.83 -1.95
C LYS A 62 25.19 17.69 -1.23
N ALA A 63 24.48 16.97 -0.35
CA ALA A 63 25.05 15.83 0.38
C ALA A 63 25.42 14.66 -0.55
N LEU A 64 24.73 14.53 -1.69
CA LEU A 64 24.95 13.50 -2.70
C LEU A 64 25.81 13.96 -3.90
N ASP A 65 26.35 15.19 -3.87
CA ASP A 65 27.12 15.83 -4.95
C ASP A 65 26.45 15.70 -6.33
N LEU A 66 25.11 15.77 -6.38
CA LEU A 66 24.36 15.60 -7.61
C LEU A 66 24.46 16.87 -8.46
N PRO A 67 24.81 16.77 -9.76
CA PRO A 67 24.85 17.92 -10.66
C PRO A 67 23.41 18.33 -11.03
N VAL A 68 22.72 19.00 -10.11
CA VAL A 68 21.41 19.57 -10.41
C VAL A 68 21.59 20.87 -11.17
N ALA A 69 21.24 20.86 -12.45
CA ALA A 69 21.12 22.07 -13.25
C ALA A 69 20.16 23.03 -12.53
N LYS A 70 20.67 24.21 -12.17
CA LYS A 70 19.90 25.30 -11.60
C LYS A 70 18.81 25.66 -12.59
N ALA A 71 17.60 25.14 -12.41
CA ALA A 71 16.44 25.61 -13.16
C ALA A 71 16.25 27.08 -12.78
N ALA A 72 16.40 27.94 -13.78
CA ALA A 72 16.25 29.39 -13.68
C ALA A 72 14.80 29.79 -13.42
#